data_AF-A0A7G2JYU2-F1
#
_entry.id   AF-A0A7G2JYU2-F1
#
_cell.length_a   1.000
_cell.length_b   1.000
_cell.length_c   1.000
_cell.angle_alpha   90.00
_cell.angle_beta   90.00
_cell.angle_gamma   90.00
#
_symmetry.space_group_name_H-M   'P 1'
#
loop_
_entity.id
_entity.type
_entity.pdbx_description
1 polymer ?
#
loop_
_entity_poly.entity_id
_entity_poly.type
_entity_poly.pdbx_seq_one_letter_code
_entity_poly.pdbx_strand_id
1 'polypeptide(L)'
;MLNIGLVHGRMKPQEKQDVMMRFKNAELDLLVATTVIEVGVDVPNASLMIIENAERLGLSQLHQLRGRVGRGSTASFCVLMYKPPLGKVSQKRLQVLRDSQDGFVISEKDL
;
A
#
# COMPACT_ATOMS: atom_id res chain seq x y z
N MET A 1 -6.15 4.37 22.76
CA MET A 1 -6.33 3.07 22.09
C MET A 1 -6.43 3.36 20.60
N LEU A 2 -5.85 2.53 19.73
CA LEU A 2 -5.93 2.77 18.28
C LEU A 2 -7.29 2.34 17.73
N ASN A 3 -7.90 3.17 16.90
CA ASN A 3 -9.11 2.90 16.15
C ASN A 3 -8.75 2.24 14.81
N ILE A 4 -9.18 0.99 14.61
CA ILE A 4 -8.80 0.18 13.46
C ILE A 4 -10.02 -0.09 12.58
N GLY A 5 -9.90 0.22 11.29
CA GLY A 5 -10.89 -0.13 10.26
C GLY A 5 -10.45 -1.31 9.40
N LEU A 6 -11.42 -1.98 8.78
CA LEU A 6 -11.20 -3.10 7.87
C LEU A 6 -11.87 -2.83 6.52
N VAL A 7 -11.17 -3.08 5.42
CA VAL A 7 -11.72 -3.01 4.06
C VAL A 7 -11.29 -4.23 3.25
N HIS A 8 -12.24 -5.01 2.76
CA HIS A 8 -11.92 -6.17 1.93
C HIS A 8 -12.94 -6.41 0.81
N GLY A 9 -12.55 -7.23 -0.17
CA GLY A 9 -13.34 -7.51 -1.38
C GLY A 9 -14.80 -7.91 -1.12
N ARG A 10 -15.06 -8.70 -0.06
CA ARG A 10 -16.40 -9.21 0.30
C ARG A 10 -17.37 -8.21 0.96
N MET A 11 -16.94 -6.99 1.27
CA MET A 11 -17.84 -5.96 1.83
C MET A 11 -18.73 -5.35 0.75
N LYS A 12 -19.92 -4.90 1.15
CA LYS A 12 -20.81 -4.13 0.26
C LYS A 12 -20.14 -2.80 -0.11
N PRO A 13 -20.44 -2.24 -1.30
CA PRO A 13 -19.85 -0.96 -1.72
C PRO A 13 -20.06 0.18 -0.71
N GLN A 14 -21.25 0.28 -0.10
CA GLN A 14 -21.55 1.30 0.91
C GLN A 14 -20.66 1.16 2.15
N GLU A 15 -20.51 -0.06 2.67
CA GLU A 15 -19.67 -0.33 3.85
C GLU A 15 -18.21 0.06 3.58
N LYS A 16 -17.71 -0.21 2.37
CA LYS A 16 -16.36 0.21 1.95
C LYS A 16 -16.25 1.74 1.96
N GLN A 17 -17.23 2.44 1.40
CA GLN A 17 -17.23 3.91 1.35
C GLN A 17 -17.27 4.51 2.76
N ASP A 18 -18.11 3.99 3.64
CA ASP A 18 -18.25 4.48 5.01
C ASP A 18 -16.94 4.33 5.80
N VAL A 19 -16.30 3.16 5.73
CA VAL A 19 -14.99 2.93 6.40
C VAL A 19 -13.91 3.86 5.83
N MET A 20 -13.88 4.04 4.50
CA MET A 20 -12.91 4.94 3.86
C MET A 20 -13.14 6.40 4.25
N MET A 21 -14.40 6.84 4.40
CA MET A 21 -14.74 8.19 4.85
C MET A 21 -14.26 8.42 6.29
N ARG A 22 -14.51 7.47 7.19
CA ARG A 22 -14.04 7.52 8.58
C ARG A 22 -12.50 7.59 8.66
N PHE A 23 -11.80 6.82 7.82
CA PHE A 23 -10.34 6.87 7.75
C PHE A 23 -9.85 8.23 7.21
N LYS A 24 -10.49 8.77 6.17
CA LYS A 24 -10.16 10.10 5.63
C LYS A 24 -10.38 11.22 6.65
N ASN A 25 -11.44 11.12 7.46
CA ASN A 25 -11.79 12.08 8.52
C ASN A 25 -10.94 11.91 9.80
N ALA A 26 -9.94 11.03 9.81
CA ALA A 26 -9.12 10.70 10.97
C ALA A 26 -9.90 10.15 12.18
N GLU A 27 -11.07 9.55 11.94
CA GLU A 27 -11.81 8.79 12.97
C GLU A 27 -11.23 7.38 13.16
N LEU A 28 -10.46 6.91 12.19
CA LEU A 28 -9.70 5.65 12.23
C LEU A 28 -8.22 5.99 12.11
N ASP A 29 -7.41 5.44 13.00
CA ASP A 29 -5.95 5.63 13.03
C ASP A 29 -5.24 4.67 12.06
N LEU A 30 -5.84 3.49 11.82
CA LEU A 30 -5.28 2.43 11.00
C LEU A 30 -6.36 1.80 10.12
N LEU A 31 -6.03 1.60 8.85
CA LEU A 31 -6.86 0.84 7.92
C LEU A 31 -6.14 -0.45 7.52
N VAL A 32 -6.77 -1.60 7.80
CA VAL A 32 -6.29 -2.90 7.35
C VAL A 32 -7.10 -3.34 6.14
N ALA A 33 -6.40 -3.68 5.05
CA ALA A 33 -7.09 -3.99 3.81
C ALA A 33 -6.43 -5.07 2.96
N THR A 34 -7.25 -5.73 2.15
CA THR A 34 -6.78 -6.58 1.05
C THR A 34 -6.40 -5.74 -0.17
N THR A 35 -5.54 -6.27 -1.04
CA THR A 35 -5.07 -5.60 -2.27
C THR A 35 -6.17 -5.16 -3.24
N VAL A 36 -7.41 -5.63 -3.07
CA VAL A 36 -8.62 -5.12 -3.71
C VAL A 36 -9.06 -3.77 -3.10
N ILE A 37 -8.12 -2.87 -2.87
CA ILE A 37 -8.42 -1.44 -2.83
C ILE A 37 -8.07 -0.90 -4.21
N GLU A 38 -8.98 -1.15 -5.16
CA GLU A 38 -9.09 -0.38 -6.40
C GLU A 38 -9.70 1.01 -6.15
N VAL A 39 -9.97 1.36 -4.89
CA VAL A 39 -10.65 2.61 -4.57
C VAL A 39 -9.63 3.75 -4.68
N GLY A 40 -9.90 4.68 -5.60
CA GLY A 40 -9.16 5.92 -5.84
C GLY A 40 -9.20 6.92 -4.67
N VAL A 41 -9.04 6.45 -3.44
CA VAL A 41 -8.97 7.30 -2.25
C VAL A 41 -7.53 7.72 -2.08
N ASP A 42 -7.28 8.99 -2.41
CA ASP A 42 -6.13 9.72 -1.92
C ASP A 42 -6.37 10.04 -0.44
N VAL A 43 -5.51 9.52 0.44
CA VAL A 43 -5.56 9.79 1.88
C VAL A 43 -4.32 10.63 2.21
N PRO A 44 -4.38 11.96 2.04
CA PRO A 44 -3.20 12.83 2.20
C PRO A 44 -2.62 12.80 3.62
N ASN A 45 -3.42 12.39 4.61
CA ASN A 45 -3.00 12.24 6.00
C ASN A 45 -2.27 10.93 6.30
N ALA A 46 -2.28 9.95 5.37
CA ALA A 46 -1.60 8.68 5.58
C ALA A 46 -0.09 8.82 5.31
N SER A 47 0.72 8.67 6.36
CA SER A 47 2.18 8.75 6.31
C SER A 47 2.89 7.40 6.37
N LEU A 48 2.17 6.30 6.61
CA LEU A 48 2.75 4.96 6.70
C LEU A 48 1.93 3.96 5.87
N MET A 49 2.61 3.26 4.97
CA MET A 49 2.08 2.12 4.22
C MET A 49 2.83 0.85 4.65
N ILE A 50 2.10 -0.20 5.03
CA ILE A 50 2.68 -1.51 5.34
C ILE A 50 2.11 -2.51 4.34
N ILE A 51 2.99 -3.14 3.56
CA ILE A 51 2.61 -4.15 2.58
C ILE A 51 3.03 -5.52 3.11
N GLU A 52 2.05 -6.27 3.59
CA GLU A 52 2.21 -7.67 4.01
C GLU A 52 2.37 -8.62 2.81
N ASN A 53 3.24 -9.62 2.96
CA ASN A 53 3.60 -10.58 1.92
C ASN A 53 3.99 -9.93 0.58
N ALA A 54 4.80 -8.87 0.64
CA ALA A 54 5.22 -8.07 -0.51
C ALA A 54 5.89 -8.92 -1.61
N GLU A 55 6.51 -10.05 -1.26
CA GLU A 55 7.15 -10.96 -2.21
C GLU A 55 6.17 -11.62 -3.19
N ARG A 56 4.86 -11.62 -2.89
CA ARG A 56 3.80 -12.18 -3.73
C ARG A 56 3.24 -11.21 -4.77
N LEU A 57 3.53 -9.92 -4.64
CA LEU A 57 2.98 -8.88 -5.50
C LEU A 57 3.94 -8.55 -6.66
N GLY A 58 3.37 -8.20 -7.81
CA GLY A 58 4.13 -7.68 -8.95
C GLY A 58 4.72 -6.30 -8.66
N LEU A 59 5.74 -5.89 -9.42
CA LEU A 59 6.47 -4.65 -9.12
C LEU A 59 5.58 -3.42 -9.34
N SER A 60 4.78 -3.44 -10.41
CA SER A 60 3.76 -2.42 -10.68
C SER A 60 2.72 -2.31 -9.55
N GLN A 61 2.23 -3.42 -9.00
CA GLN A 61 1.28 -3.41 -7.87
C GLN A 61 1.90 -2.78 -6.62
N LEU A 62 3.13 -3.17 -6.29
CA LEU A 62 3.87 -2.60 -5.17
C LEU A 62 4.07 -1.09 -5.32
N HIS A 63 4.39 -0.65 -6.53
CA HIS A 63 4.53 0.77 -6.86
C HIS A 63 3.23 1.54 -6.66
N GLN A 64 2.11 1.01 -7.15
CA GLN A 64 0.79 1.63 -7.00
C GLN A 64 0.35 1.72 -5.54
N LEU A 65 0.62 0.69 -4.73
CA LEU A 65 0.35 0.70 -3.29
C LEU A 65 1.21 1.72 -2.56
N ARG A 66 2.52 1.77 -2.84
CA ARG A 66 3.43 2.78 -2.27
C ARG A 66 2.96 4.20 -2.56
N GLY A 67 2.44 4.47 -3.76
CA GLY A 67 1.95 5.79 -4.18
C GLY A 67 0.65 6.26 -3.50
N ARG A 68 0.10 5.49 -2.56
CA ARG A 68 -1.07 5.87 -1.73
C ARG A 68 -0.70 6.65 -0.47
N VAL A 69 0.59 6.75 -0.15
CA VAL A 69 1.13 7.61 0.92
C VAL A 69 2.13 8.60 0.32
N GLY A 70 2.48 9.67 1.04
CA GLY A 70 3.48 10.65 0.57
C GLY A 70 2.96 11.74 -0.36
N ARG A 71 1.65 12.04 -0.33
CA ARG A 71 1.03 13.13 -1.10
C ARG A 71 0.86 14.45 -0.30
N GLY A 72 1.12 14.42 1.00
CA GLY A 72 1.14 15.58 1.88
C GLY A 72 2.55 16.13 2.12
N SER A 73 2.67 17.13 3.00
CA SER A 73 3.95 17.70 3.45
C SER A 73 4.68 16.81 4.48
N THR A 74 4.00 15.80 5.01
CA THR A 74 4.55 14.89 6.03
C THR A 74 5.43 13.83 5.41
N ALA A 75 6.63 13.64 5.98
CA ALA A 75 7.51 12.54 5.62
C ALA A 75 6.76 11.20 5.70
N SER A 76 6.82 10.42 4.63
CA SER A 76 6.04 9.19 4.48
C SER A 76 6.94 7.99 4.26
N PHE A 77 6.53 6.84 4.79
CA PHE A 77 7.29 5.61 4.76
C PHE A 77 6.45 4.47 4.19
N CYS A 78 7.12 3.59 3.43
CA CYS A 78 6.54 2.35 2.94
C CYS A 78 7.39 1.18 3.45
N VAL A 79 6.77 0.28 4.22
CA VAL A 79 7.40 -0.90 4.80
C VAL A 79 6.95 -2.12 4.01
N LEU A 80 7.93 -2.88 3.50
CA LEU A 80 7.71 -4.12 2.77
C LEU A 80 7.95 -5.30 3.71
N MET A 81 6.88 -5.96 4.12
CA MET A 81 6.95 -7.14 4.98
C MET A 81 6.96 -8.39 4.08
N TYR A 82 7.90 -9.28 4.31
CA TYR A 82 8.04 -10.52 3.54
C TYR A 82 8.52 -11.67 4.43
N LYS A 83 8.25 -12.90 3.99
CA LYS A 83 8.71 -14.11 4.69
C LYS A 83 9.92 -14.74 4.01
N PRO A 84 11.05 -14.93 4.72
CA PRO A 84 12.19 -15.68 4.20
C PRO A 84 11.89 -17.19 4.05
N PRO A 85 12.61 -17.90 3.16
CA PRO A 85 13.61 -17.38 2.22
C PRO A 85 12.96 -16.74 0.99
N LEU A 86 13.58 -15.69 0.45
CA LEU A 86 13.17 -15.09 -0.81
C LEU A 86 13.82 -15.81 -1.99
N GLY A 87 13.04 -16.07 -3.05
CA GLY A 87 13.60 -16.43 -4.35
C GLY A 87 14.34 -15.24 -4.98
N LYS A 88 15.33 -15.51 -5.85
CA LYS A 88 16.16 -14.49 -6.50
C LYS A 88 15.33 -13.39 -7.18
N VAL A 89 14.22 -13.78 -7.85
CA VAL A 89 13.32 -12.84 -8.54
C VAL A 89 12.61 -11.92 -7.56
N SER A 90 11.98 -12.47 -6.52
CA SER A 90 11.28 -11.66 -5.50
C SER A 90 12.24 -10.74 -4.74
N GLN A 91 13.45 -11.21 -4.43
CA GLN A 91 14.48 -10.39 -3.80
C GLN A 91 14.87 -9.21 -4.70
N LYS A 92 15.15 -9.45 -5.98
CA LYS A 92 15.48 -8.39 -6.95
C LYS A 92 14.34 -7.37 -7.09
N ARG A 93 13.09 -7.84 -7.15
CA ARG A 93 11.91 -6.99 -7.25
C ARG A 93 11.75 -6.08 -6.03
N LEU A 94 11.82 -6.62 -4.82
CA LEU A 94 11.73 -5.83 -3.58
C LEU A 94 12.88 -4.83 -3.48
N GLN A 95 14.08 -5.22 -3.93
CA GLN A 95 15.26 -4.35 -3.97
C GLN A 95 15.07 -3.16 -4.94
N VAL A 96 14.53 -3.40 -6.13
CA VAL A 96 14.22 -2.31 -7.10
C VAL A 96 13.26 -1.29 -6.48
N LEU A 97 12.21 -1.74 -5.78
CA LEU A 97 11.25 -0.83 -5.15
C LEU A 97 11.86 -0.02 -3.99
N ARG A 98 12.86 -0.60 -3.29
CA ARG A 98 13.60 0.06 -2.22
C ARG A 98 14.57 1.11 -2.76
N ASP A 99 15.20 0.83 -3.90
CA ASP A 99 16.27 1.67 -4.45
C ASP A 99 15.77 2.81 -5.34
N SER A 100 14.57 2.69 -5.92
CA SER A 100 14.04 3.69 -6.83
C SER A 100 12.60 4.10 -6.50
N GLN A 101 12.33 5.40 -6.66
CA GLN A 101 10.98 5.94 -6.65
C GLN A 101 10.45 6.26 -8.05
N ASP A 102 11.31 6.20 -9.08
CA ASP A 102 10.97 6.55 -10.45
C ASP A 102 10.13 5.44 -11.11
N GLY A 103 8.91 5.78 -11.51
CA GLY A 103 7.97 4.87 -12.17
C GLY A 103 8.48 4.32 -13.51
N PHE A 104 9.33 5.06 -14.22
CA PHE A 104 9.94 4.58 -15.47
C PHE A 104 10.95 3.48 -15.20
N VAL A 105 11.89 3.72 -14.28
CA VAL A 105 12.90 2.73 -13.86
C VAL A 105 12.21 1.46 -13.35
N ILE A 106 11.14 1.61 -12.59
CA ILE A 106 10.38 0.49 -12.04
C ILE A 106 9.69 -0.31 -13.16
N SER A 107 9.10 0.36 -14.15
CA SER A 107 8.45 -0.30 -15.28
C SER A 107 9.45 -1.05 -16.16
N GLU A 108 10.64 -0.50 -16.42
CA GLU A 108 11.69 -1.18 -17.17
C GLU A 108 12.20 -2.46 -16.48
N LYS A 109 12.13 -2.52 -15.14
CA LYS A 109 12.56 -3.69 -14.35
C LYS A 109 11.48 -4.75 -14.15
N ASP A 110 10.23 -4.45 -14.51
CA ASP A 110 9.10 -5.39 -14.45
C ASP A 110 8.99 -6.24 -15.75
N LEU A 111 9.62 -5.78 -16.84
CA LEU A 111 9.81 -6.50 -18.12
C LEU A 111 10.91 -7.58 -18.01
#